data_AF-A0A2K1NZL5-F1
#
_entry.id   AF-A0A2K1NZL5-F1
#
_cell.length_a   1.000
_cell.length_b   1.000
_cell.length_c   1.000
_cell.angle_alpha   90.00
_cell.angle_beta   90.00
_cell.angle_gamma   90.00
#
_symmetry.space_group_name_H-M   'P 1'
#
loop_
_entity.id
_entity.type
_entity.pdbx_description
1 polymer ?
#
loop_
_entity_poly.entity_id
_entity_poly.type
_entity_poly.pdbx_seq_one_letter_code
_entity_poly.pdbx_strand_id
1 'polypeptide(L)'
;MSISFEELDIKLDIFSGPFYKLVELIKEKKIPVRKISVSRISDIFLKYINENFQDLNSIGEFLELASYLTFLKSKEMLPNSDKDKEFKKHREYIYTSIENYDIIRKAQEIIKKDFGENKKKSIGIKNKAKFDKNQVGYQLVKFFDDYITKQKKLEVIKESYKIEDAIKELKTKDRFDTFQIFEYSHHNKLNFVVMFLAALILVNQGFFNYDGGIFNRIST
;
A
#
# COMPACT_ATOMS: atom_id res chain seq x y z
N MET A 1 33.81 12.91 24.91
CA MET A 1 32.43 12.93 25.44
C MET A 1 31.63 11.98 24.57
N SER A 2 31.46 10.75 25.05
CA SER A 2 30.73 9.68 24.38
C SER A 2 29.24 9.97 24.49
N ILE A 3 28.61 10.34 23.38
CA ILE A 3 27.15 10.46 23.31
C ILE A 3 26.62 9.03 23.26
N SER A 4 26.17 8.52 24.40
CA SER A 4 25.34 7.33 24.48
C SER A 4 24.03 7.64 23.77
N PHE A 5 23.75 6.92 22.69
CA PHE A 5 22.37 6.82 22.21
C PHE A 5 21.59 6.10 23.31
N GLU A 6 20.90 6.86 24.15
CA GLU A 6 19.78 6.34 24.92
C GLU A 6 18.90 5.55 23.95
N GLU A 7 18.54 4.33 24.35
CA GLU A 7 17.61 3.48 23.63
C GLU A 7 16.38 4.32 23.30
N LEU A 8 16.33 4.82 22.06
CA LEU A 8 15.13 5.37 21.48
C LEU A 8 14.17 4.18 21.41
N ASP A 9 13.38 4.00 22.47
CA ASP A 9 12.22 3.12 22.49
C ASP A 9 11.20 3.77 21.54
N ILE A 10 11.47 3.64 20.24
CA ILE A 10 10.55 4.00 19.17
C ILE A 10 9.47 2.94 19.26
N LYS A 11 8.49 3.19 20.14
CA LYS A 11 7.18 2.61 19.97
C LYS A 11 6.66 3.14 18.64
N LEU A 12 6.79 2.33 17.60
CA LEU A 12 5.93 2.46 16.44
C LEU A 12 4.50 2.24 16.94
N ASP A 13 3.82 3.32 17.35
CA ASP A 13 2.35 3.38 17.48
C ASP A 13 1.65 3.28 16.12
N ILE A 14 2.39 2.88 15.08
CA ILE A 14 1.92 2.62 13.72
C ILE A 14 1.46 1.15 13.68
N PHE A 15 0.25 0.93 14.19
CA PHE A 15 -0.43 -0.36 14.20
C PHE A 15 -0.28 -1.07 12.85
N SER A 16 0.00 -2.37 12.91
CA SER A 16 0.15 -3.29 11.78
C SER A 16 -1.15 -3.55 11.01
N GLY A 17 -1.72 -2.49 10.42
CA GLY A 17 -2.90 -2.53 9.54
C GLY A 17 -4.26 -2.63 10.27
N PRO A 18 -5.36 -2.30 9.57
CA PRO A 18 -6.70 -2.28 10.15
C PRO A 18 -7.17 -3.65 10.66
N PHE A 19 -6.77 -4.72 9.98
CA PHE A 19 -7.14 -6.08 10.36
C PHE A 19 -6.48 -6.51 11.69
N TYR A 20 -5.23 -6.09 11.94
CA TYR A 20 -4.61 -6.35 13.23
C TYR A 20 -5.39 -5.70 14.37
N LYS A 21 -5.75 -4.43 14.18
CA LYS A 21 -6.51 -3.70 15.19
C LYS A 21 -7.87 -4.34 15.45
N LEU A 22 -8.54 -4.81 14.39
CA LEU A 22 -9.77 -5.59 14.53
C LEU A 22 -9.57 -6.81 15.43
N VAL A 23 -8.52 -7.62 15.18
CA VAL A 23 -8.24 -8.82 15.97
C VAL A 23 -7.95 -8.47 17.43
N GLU A 24 -7.17 -7.42 17.68
CA GLU A 24 -6.88 -6.92 19.03
C GLU A 24 -8.17 -6.56 19.79
N LEU A 25 -9.03 -5.72 19.19
CA LEU A 25 -10.31 -5.29 19.77
C LEU A 25 -11.25 -6.47 20.06
N ILE A 26 -11.27 -7.50 19.20
CA ILE A 26 -12.08 -8.70 19.41
C ILE A 26 -11.53 -9.55 20.55
N LYS A 27 -10.21 -9.71 20.62
CA LYS A 27 -9.56 -10.49 21.69
C LYS A 27 -9.70 -9.85 23.07
N GLU A 28 -9.72 -8.53 23.15
CA GLU A 28 -10.00 -7.80 24.40
C GLU A 28 -11.34 -8.20 25.03
N LYS A 29 -12.32 -8.63 24.23
CA LYS A 29 -13.62 -9.11 24.73
C LYS A 29 -13.54 -10.46 25.43
N LYS A 30 -12.44 -11.21 25.30
CA LYS A 30 -12.22 -12.55 25.89
C LYS A 30 -13.34 -13.55 25.56
N ILE A 31 -13.99 -13.40 24.42
CA ILE A 31 -15.05 -14.28 23.91
C ILE A 31 -14.56 -14.91 22.60
N PRO A 32 -14.81 -16.22 22.37
CA PRO A 32 -14.51 -16.84 21.08
C PRO A 32 -15.18 -16.10 19.93
N VAL A 33 -14.43 -15.80 18.86
CA VAL A 33 -14.94 -14.97 17.74
C VAL A 33 -16.22 -15.55 17.11
N ARG A 34 -16.34 -16.88 17.03
CA ARG A 34 -17.54 -17.57 16.50
C ARG A 34 -18.81 -17.36 17.33
N LYS A 35 -18.68 -16.86 18.57
CA LYS A 35 -19.83 -16.47 19.43
C LYS A 35 -20.22 -15.01 19.27
N ILE A 36 -19.51 -14.24 18.45
CA ILE A 36 -19.76 -12.82 18.19
C ILE A 36 -20.32 -12.70 16.78
N SER A 37 -21.49 -12.10 16.62
CA SER A 37 -22.07 -11.86 15.30
C SER A 37 -21.21 -10.89 14.48
N VAL A 38 -21.28 -10.98 13.15
CA VAL A 38 -20.49 -10.11 12.27
C VAL A 38 -20.92 -8.64 12.42
N SER A 39 -22.20 -8.40 12.66
CA SER A 39 -22.76 -7.10 13.02
C SER A 39 -22.09 -6.53 14.28
N ARG A 40 -21.88 -7.36 15.30
CA ARG A 40 -21.21 -6.91 16.53
C ARG A 40 -19.72 -6.67 16.32
N ILE A 41 -19.06 -7.47 15.48
CA ILE A 41 -17.67 -7.23 15.05
C ILE A 41 -17.57 -5.88 14.32
N SER A 42 -18.51 -5.60 13.42
CA SER A 42 -18.63 -4.34 12.69
C SER A 42 -18.79 -3.16 13.63
N ASP A 43 -19.70 -3.24 14.61
CA ASP A 43 -19.89 -2.18 15.61
C ASP A 43 -18.64 -1.85 16.41
N ILE A 44 -17.90 -2.88 16.83
CA ILE A 44 -16.66 -2.72 17.60
C ILE A 44 -15.62 -1.95 16.76
N PHE A 45 -15.49 -2.30 15.48
CA PHE A 45 -14.53 -1.68 14.59
C PHE A 45 -14.90 -0.25 14.20
N LEU A 46 -16.18 -0.01 13.86
CA LEU A 46 -16.70 1.32 13.54
C LEU A 46 -16.58 2.28 14.74
N LYS A 47 -16.85 1.78 15.95
CA LYS A 47 -16.65 2.54 17.18
C LYS A 47 -15.20 2.99 17.32
N TYR A 48 -14.25 2.08 17.12
CA TYR A 48 -12.83 2.41 17.19
C TYR A 48 -12.43 3.49 16.18
N ILE A 49 -12.89 3.38 14.93
CA ILE A 49 -12.60 4.39 13.90
C ILE A 49 -13.15 5.75 14.29
N ASN A 50 -14.39 5.82 14.77
CA ASN A 50 -15.01 7.10 15.16
C ASN A 50 -14.27 7.77 16.33
N GLU A 51 -13.75 6.99 17.27
CA GLU A 51 -13.01 7.51 18.42
C GLU A 51 -11.58 7.96 18.08
N ASN A 52 -10.98 7.39 17.02
CA ASN A 52 -9.56 7.59 16.68
C ASN A 52 -9.36 8.20 15.28
N PHE A 53 -10.40 8.76 14.67
CA PHE A 53 -10.41 9.16 13.26
C PHE A 53 -9.25 10.09 12.88
N GLN A 54 -8.84 10.99 13.79
CA GLN A 54 -7.78 11.98 13.56
C GLN A 54 -6.37 11.39 13.63
N ASP A 55 -6.18 10.26 14.32
CA ASP A 55 -4.85 9.67 14.58
C ASP A 55 -4.50 8.56 13.57
N LEU A 56 -5.43 8.21 12.66
CA LEU A 56 -5.26 7.15 11.68
C LEU A 56 -4.45 7.64 10.47
N ASN A 57 -3.12 7.46 10.53
CA ASN A 57 -2.18 7.77 9.44
C ASN A 57 -2.54 7.15 8.07
N SER A 58 -3.25 6.00 8.05
CA SER A 58 -3.75 5.35 6.82
C SER A 58 -5.25 5.10 6.92
N ILE A 59 -6.04 6.18 7.03
CA ILE A 59 -7.51 6.09 7.17
C ILE A 59 -8.18 5.31 6.02
N GLY A 60 -7.60 5.31 4.81
CA GLY A 60 -8.15 4.63 3.63
C GLY A 60 -8.32 3.12 3.84
N GLU A 61 -7.30 2.43 4.35
CA GLU A 61 -7.37 0.98 4.62
C GLU A 61 -8.38 0.65 5.73
N PHE A 62 -8.50 1.52 6.73
CA PHE A 62 -9.50 1.39 7.79
C PHE A 62 -10.92 1.55 7.25
N LEU A 63 -11.13 2.54 6.36
CA LEU A 63 -12.42 2.75 5.71
C LEU A 63 -12.79 1.60 4.76
N GLU A 64 -11.82 1.00 4.08
CA GLU A 64 -12.04 -0.19 3.25
C GLU A 64 -12.59 -1.35 4.10
N LEU A 65 -11.90 -1.69 5.19
CA LEU A 65 -12.35 -2.75 6.09
C LEU A 65 -13.69 -2.40 6.76
N ALA A 66 -13.90 -1.14 7.13
CA ALA A 66 -15.15 -0.66 7.72
C ALA A 66 -16.33 -0.76 6.76
N SER A 67 -16.13 -0.39 5.49
CA SER A 67 -17.11 -0.53 4.42
C SER A 67 -17.50 -2.00 4.24
N TYR A 68 -16.50 -2.89 4.18
CA TYR A 68 -16.73 -4.32 4.08
C TYR A 68 -17.51 -4.89 5.27
N LEU A 69 -17.12 -4.54 6.51
CA LEU A 69 -17.85 -4.97 7.71
C LEU A 69 -19.25 -4.37 7.80
N THR A 70 -19.46 -3.17 7.29
CA THR A 70 -20.79 -2.52 7.22
C THR A 70 -21.69 -3.24 6.22
N PHE A 71 -21.15 -3.61 5.06
CA PHE A 71 -21.84 -4.45 4.08
C PHE A 71 -22.27 -5.78 4.69
N LEU A 72 -21.36 -6.46 5.41
CA LEU A 72 -21.68 -7.72 6.07
C LEU A 72 -22.72 -7.56 7.18
N LYS A 73 -22.65 -6.47 7.96
CA LYS A 73 -23.69 -6.13 8.94
C LYS A 73 -25.05 -5.96 8.27
N SER A 74 -25.12 -5.22 7.17
CA SER A 74 -26.37 -5.03 6.41
C SER A 74 -26.93 -6.36 5.91
N LYS A 75 -26.07 -7.25 5.39
CA LYS A 75 -26.47 -8.60 4.93
C LYS A 75 -26.98 -9.47 6.08
N GLU A 76 -26.34 -9.42 7.25
CA GLU A 76 -26.73 -10.22 8.42
C GLU A 76 -28.14 -9.84 8.92
N MET A 77 -28.48 -8.56 8.87
CA MET A 77 -29.78 -8.03 9.31
C MET A 77 -30.96 -8.37 8.38
N LEU A 78 -30.70 -8.92 7.18
CA LEU A 78 -31.77 -9.31 6.27
C LEU A 78 -32.51 -10.58 6.74
N PRO A 79 -33.83 -10.68 6.48
CA PRO A 79 -34.57 -11.90 6.76
C PRO A 79 -34.01 -13.05 5.91
N ASN A 80 -33.85 -14.24 6.53
CA ASN A 80 -33.22 -15.41 5.91
C ASN A 80 -31.73 -15.23 5.51
N SER A 81 -30.97 -14.33 6.15
CA SER A 81 -29.52 -14.22 5.92
C SER A 81 -28.79 -15.55 6.07
N ASP A 82 -29.25 -16.45 6.95
CA ASP A 82 -28.74 -17.81 7.09
C ASP A 82 -29.00 -18.76 5.91
N LYS A 83 -29.72 -18.34 4.87
CA LYS A 83 -29.85 -19.09 3.61
C LYS A 83 -28.96 -18.51 2.51
N ASP A 84 -28.43 -17.29 2.68
CA ASP A 84 -27.51 -16.66 1.74
C ASP A 84 -26.13 -17.34 1.82
N LYS A 85 -25.80 -18.10 0.77
CA LYS A 85 -24.51 -18.81 0.64
C LYS A 85 -23.33 -17.85 0.58
N GLU A 86 -23.52 -16.70 -0.07
CA GLU A 86 -22.46 -15.69 -0.22
C GLU A 86 -22.14 -15.08 1.14
N PHE A 87 -23.17 -14.67 1.88
CA PHE A 87 -23.00 -14.15 3.24
C PHE A 87 -22.29 -15.15 4.16
N LYS A 88 -22.70 -16.43 4.14
CA LYS A 88 -22.02 -17.48 4.91
C LYS A 88 -20.53 -17.57 4.59
N LYS A 89 -20.17 -17.53 3.30
CA LYS A 89 -18.76 -17.60 2.88
C LYS A 89 -17.96 -16.41 3.42
N HIS A 90 -18.51 -15.20 3.34
CA HIS A 90 -17.85 -13.99 3.83
C HIS A 90 -17.72 -14.00 5.36
N ARG A 91 -18.75 -14.45 6.07
CA ARG A 91 -18.73 -14.63 7.52
C ARG A 91 -17.67 -15.63 7.96
N GLU A 92 -17.63 -16.81 7.34
CA GLU A 92 -16.61 -17.82 7.64
C GLU A 92 -15.20 -17.33 7.33
N TYR A 93 -15.03 -16.53 6.26
CA TYR A 93 -13.77 -15.88 5.96
C TYR A 93 -13.31 -14.96 7.10
N ILE A 94 -14.18 -14.09 7.63
CA ILE A 94 -13.85 -13.22 8.76
C ILE A 94 -13.46 -14.03 10.00
N TYR A 95 -14.26 -15.03 10.37
CA TYR A 95 -13.96 -15.86 11.55
C TYR A 95 -12.63 -16.59 11.41
N THR A 96 -12.40 -17.26 10.29
CA THR A 96 -11.17 -18.01 10.02
C THR A 96 -9.96 -17.08 9.99
N SER A 97 -10.10 -15.88 9.43
CA SER A 97 -9.02 -14.90 9.36
C SER A 97 -8.64 -14.38 10.75
N ILE A 98 -9.63 -14.13 11.63
CA ILE A 98 -9.39 -13.70 13.02
C ILE A 98 -8.75 -14.83 13.84
N GLU A 99 -9.21 -16.07 13.68
CA GLU A 99 -8.67 -17.24 14.39
C GLU A 99 -7.22 -17.54 13.97
N ASN A 100 -6.94 -17.50 12.66
CA ASN A 100 -5.62 -17.81 12.13
C ASN A 100 -4.62 -16.68 12.26
N TYR A 101 -5.07 -15.50 12.71
CA TYR A 101 -4.22 -14.32 12.82
C TYR A 101 -2.94 -14.58 13.64
N ASP A 102 -3.07 -15.28 14.78
CA ASP A 102 -1.90 -15.58 15.63
C ASP A 102 -0.89 -16.50 14.96
N ILE A 103 -1.37 -17.45 14.17
CA ILE A 103 -0.53 -18.38 13.42
C ILE A 103 0.24 -17.60 12.36
N ILE A 104 -0.46 -16.72 11.62
CA ILE A 104 0.14 -15.87 10.59
C ILE A 104 1.15 -14.91 11.20
N ARG A 105 0.83 -14.28 12.34
CA ARG A 105 1.74 -13.39 13.05
C ARG A 105 3.01 -14.11 13.50
N LYS A 106 2.88 -15.28 14.13
CA LYS A 106 4.03 -16.11 14.52
C LYS A 106 4.88 -16.51 13.32
N ALA A 107 4.24 -16.89 12.21
CA ALA A 107 4.93 -17.21 10.97
C ALA A 107 5.67 -15.98 10.41
N GLN A 108 5.05 -14.80 10.44
CA GLN A 108 5.67 -13.54 10.04
C GLN A 108 6.90 -13.22 10.89
N GLU A 109 6.83 -13.41 12.20
CA GLU A 109 7.97 -13.20 13.11
C GLU A 109 9.14 -14.13 12.79
N ILE A 110 8.86 -15.43 12.55
CA ILE A 110 9.87 -16.41 12.13
C ILE A 110 10.50 -16.02 10.79
N ILE A 111 9.68 -15.69 9.80
CA ILE A 111 10.15 -15.30 8.47
C ILE A 111 10.99 -14.03 8.57
N LYS A 112 10.54 -13.02 9.33
CA LYS A 112 11.23 -11.74 9.50
C LYS A 112 12.60 -11.92 10.16
N LYS A 113 12.70 -12.83 11.14
CA LYS A 113 13.99 -13.20 11.77
C LYS A 113 14.97 -13.79 10.76
N ASP A 114 14.46 -14.61 9.85
CA ASP A 114 15.28 -15.29 8.84
C ASP A 114 15.44 -14.45 7.55
N PHE A 115 14.72 -13.33 7.44
CA PHE A 115 14.68 -12.49 6.24
C PHE A 115 15.96 -11.67 6.10
N GLY A 116 16.68 -11.86 5.00
CA GLY A 116 17.96 -11.18 4.76
C GLY A 116 19.17 -11.88 5.40
N GLU A 117 18.96 -12.88 6.26
CA GLU A 117 20.05 -13.76 6.66
C GLU A 117 20.41 -14.70 5.51
N ASN A 118 21.68 -14.68 5.09
CA ASN A 118 22.20 -15.56 4.06
C ASN A 118 22.37 -16.99 4.61
N LYS A 119 21.26 -17.65 4.98
CA LYS A 119 21.22 -19.09 5.33
C LYS A 119 21.34 -19.94 4.07
N LYS A 120 22.39 -19.72 3.27
CA LYS A 120 22.75 -20.57 2.14
C LYS A 120 23.16 -21.94 2.68
N LYS A 121 22.20 -22.84 2.84
CA LYS A 121 22.51 -24.26 2.96
C LYS A 121 23.14 -24.67 1.63
N SER A 122 24.39 -25.11 1.66
CA SER A 122 25.01 -25.74 0.49
C SER A 122 24.20 -27.00 0.17
N ILE A 123 23.30 -26.89 -0.80
CA ILE A 123 22.56 -28.02 -1.31
C ILE A 123 23.48 -28.65 -2.35
N GLY A 124 23.99 -29.85 -2.06
CA GLY A 124 24.75 -30.62 -3.04
C GLY A 124 23.86 -30.92 -4.24
N ILE A 125 24.00 -30.15 -5.33
CA ILE A 125 23.31 -30.42 -6.58
C ILE A 125 23.92 -31.69 -7.15
N LYS A 126 23.15 -32.78 -7.18
CA LYS A 126 23.57 -33.98 -7.91
C LYS A 126 23.64 -33.59 -9.38
N ASN A 127 24.82 -33.68 -10.01
CA ASN A 127 25.13 -33.34 -11.40
C ASN A 127 24.38 -34.19 -12.47
N LYS A 128 23.23 -34.77 -12.14
CA LYS A 128 22.35 -35.45 -13.09
C LYS A 128 21.00 -34.75 -13.06
N ALA A 129 20.88 -33.68 -13.85
CA ALA A 129 19.59 -33.08 -14.13
C ALA A 129 18.76 -34.08 -14.95
N LYS A 130 17.87 -34.81 -14.26
CA LYS A 130 16.76 -35.50 -14.94
C LYS A 130 15.72 -34.43 -15.28
N PHE A 131 15.81 -33.89 -16.49
CA PHE A 131 14.77 -33.02 -17.01
C PHE A 131 13.57 -33.88 -17.41
N ASP A 132 12.46 -33.72 -16.69
CA ASP A 132 11.17 -34.17 -17.20
C ASP A 132 10.83 -33.28 -18.40
N LYS A 133 10.97 -33.84 -19.62
CA LYS A 133 10.72 -33.11 -20.88
C LYS A 133 9.33 -32.48 -20.91
N ASN A 134 8.37 -33.05 -20.19
CA ASN A 134 7.00 -32.56 -20.11
C ASN A 134 6.87 -31.27 -19.28
N GLN A 135 7.88 -30.92 -18.48
CA GLN A 135 7.85 -29.73 -17.62
C GLN A 135 8.73 -28.58 -18.13
N VAL A 136 9.56 -28.81 -19.15
CA VAL A 136 10.49 -27.79 -19.67
C VAL A 136 9.74 -26.55 -20.18
N GLY A 137 8.63 -26.74 -20.89
CA GLY A 137 7.80 -25.63 -21.36
C GLY A 137 7.26 -24.78 -20.21
N TYR A 138 6.67 -25.41 -19.19
CA TYR A 138 6.14 -24.71 -18.02
C TYR A 138 7.24 -23.98 -17.22
N GLN A 139 8.41 -24.62 -17.07
CA GLN A 139 9.55 -24.01 -16.37
C GLN A 139 10.11 -22.80 -17.12
N LEU A 140 10.17 -22.84 -18.45
CA LEU A 140 10.57 -21.70 -19.27
C LEU A 140 9.56 -20.57 -19.16
N VAL A 141 8.26 -20.85 -19.25
CA VAL A 141 7.21 -19.84 -19.06
C VAL A 141 7.36 -19.18 -17.69
N LYS A 142 7.49 -19.96 -16.61
CA LYS A 142 7.67 -19.43 -15.26
C LYS A 142 8.94 -18.59 -15.12
N PHE A 143 10.05 -19.03 -15.72
CA PHE A 143 11.29 -18.26 -15.73
C PHE A 143 11.13 -16.92 -16.45
N PHE A 144 10.50 -16.91 -17.63
CA PHE A 144 10.28 -15.68 -18.38
C PHE A 144 9.29 -14.75 -17.67
N ASP A 145 8.24 -15.28 -17.04
CA ASP A 145 7.33 -14.50 -16.21
C ASP A 145 8.08 -13.84 -15.04
N ASP A 146 8.89 -14.60 -14.31
CA ASP A 146 9.71 -14.07 -13.21
C ASP A 146 10.72 -13.02 -13.71
N TYR A 147 11.36 -13.27 -14.85
CA TYR A 147 12.33 -12.36 -15.46
C TYR A 147 11.67 -11.04 -15.90
N ILE A 148 10.57 -11.12 -16.64
CA ILE A 148 9.81 -9.95 -17.11
C ILE A 148 9.26 -9.17 -15.91
N THR A 149 8.75 -9.83 -14.88
CA THR A 149 8.22 -9.18 -13.67
C THR A 149 9.30 -8.41 -12.92
N LYS A 150 10.51 -8.99 -12.80
CA LYS A 150 11.67 -8.31 -12.24
C LYS A 150 12.09 -7.10 -13.08
N GLN A 151 12.10 -7.22 -14.41
CA GLN A 151 12.46 -6.10 -15.30
C GLN A 151 11.41 -4.99 -15.28
N LYS A 152 10.11 -5.30 -15.30
CA LYS A 152 9.03 -4.30 -15.15
C LYS A 152 9.15 -3.52 -13.85
N LYS A 153 9.48 -4.18 -12.74
CA LYS A 153 9.71 -3.51 -11.44
C LYS A 153 10.89 -2.53 -11.49
N LEU A 154 11.85 -2.74 -12.39
CA LEU A 154 12.99 -1.85 -12.64
C LEU A 154 12.65 -0.74 -13.65
N GLU A 155 11.76 -1.00 -14.63
CA GLU A 155 11.25 0.01 -15.58
C GLU A 155 10.32 1.04 -14.93
N VAL A 156 9.50 0.66 -13.95
CA VAL A 156 8.61 1.61 -13.21
C VAL A 156 9.40 2.70 -12.47
N ILE A 157 10.71 2.53 -12.28
CA ILE A 157 11.61 3.50 -11.65
C ILE A 157 12.34 4.38 -12.71
N LYS A 158 12.19 4.07 -14.01
CA LYS A 158 12.98 4.66 -15.10
C LYS A 158 12.23 5.66 -15.98
N GLU A 159 10.99 6.01 -15.66
CA GLU A 159 10.36 7.21 -16.23
C GLU A 159 10.86 8.45 -15.48
N SER A 160 12.15 8.77 -15.64
CA SER A 160 12.66 10.08 -15.23
C SER A 160 12.32 11.07 -16.35
N TYR A 161 11.15 11.71 -16.31
CA TYR A 161 10.95 12.95 -17.06
C TYR A 161 12.02 13.92 -16.58
N LYS A 162 12.85 14.42 -17.49
CA LYS A 162 14.01 15.23 -17.14
C LYS A 162 13.61 16.66 -16.87
N ILE A 163 14.23 17.29 -15.87
CA ILE A 163 13.97 18.70 -15.52
C ILE A 163 14.30 19.60 -16.70
N GLU A 164 15.32 19.27 -17.49
CA GLU A 164 15.71 20.07 -18.67
C GLU A 164 14.61 20.08 -19.74
N ASP A 165 13.91 18.96 -19.92
CA ASP A 165 12.83 18.84 -20.89
C ASP A 165 11.57 19.57 -20.39
N ALA A 166 11.29 19.48 -19.09
CA ALA A 166 10.24 20.25 -18.41
C ALA A 166 10.44 21.77 -18.57
N ILE A 167 11.67 22.26 -18.40
CA ILE A 167 12.02 23.67 -18.57
C ILE A 167 11.78 24.11 -20.02
N LYS A 168 12.18 23.31 -21.01
CA LYS A 168 11.95 23.63 -22.43
C LYS A 168 10.46 23.73 -22.73
N GLU A 169 9.67 22.78 -22.23
CA GLU A 169 8.23 22.74 -22.47
C GLU A 169 7.53 23.96 -21.85
N LEU A 170 7.83 24.29 -20.59
CA LEU A 170 7.22 25.44 -19.90
C LEU A 170 7.64 26.79 -20.49
N LYS A 171 8.85 26.92 -21.05
CA LYS A 171 9.29 28.15 -21.74
C LYS A 171 8.48 28.49 -23.00
N THR A 172 7.79 27.51 -23.59
CA THR A 172 6.91 27.76 -24.75
C THR A 172 5.58 28.39 -24.37
N LYS A 173 5.25 28.43 -23.08
CA LYS A 173 3.98 28.95 -22.56
C LYS A 173 4.13 30.40 -22.12
N ASP A 174 3.15 31.23 -22.43
CA ASP A 174 3.13 32.63 -21.94
C ASP A 174 2.50 32.73 -20.54
N ARG A 175 1.59 31.83 -20.20
CA ARG A 175 0.94 31.76 -18.90
C ARG A 175 0.50 30.34 -18.58
N PHE A 176 0.66 29.92 -17.34
CA PHE A 176 0.09 28.66 -16.85
C PHE A 176 -0.24 28.68 -15.35
N ASP A 177 -1.12 27.80 -14.89
CA ASP A 177 -1.39 27.57 -13.47
C ASP A 177 -0.95 26.17 -13.02
N THR A 178 -1.08 25.88 -11.73
CA THR A 178 -0.71 24.58 -11.15
C THR A 178 -1.52 23.41 -11.72
N PHE A 179 -2.79 23.63 -12.12
CA PHE A 179 -3.61 22.59 -12.72
C PHE A 179 -3.14 22.26 -14.12
N GLN A 180 -2.77 23.25 -14.91
CA GLN A 180 -2.18 23.07 -16.23
C GLN A 180 -0.83 22.35 -16.16
N ILE A 181 -0.02 22.61 -15.12
CA ILE A 181 1.20 21.82 -14.87
C ILE A 181 0.84 20.33 -14.66
N PHE A 182 -0.26 20.04 -13.98
CA PHE A 182 -0.74 18.67 -13.79
C PHE A 182 -1.23 18.04 -15.09
N GLU A 183 -1.89 18.80 -15.97
CA GLU A 183 -2.25 18.35 -17.32
C GLU A 183 -1.02 18.06 -18.18
N TYR A 184 -0.04 18.97 -18.21
CA TYR A 184 1.22 18.78 -18.96
C TYR A 184 2.02 17.58 -18.44
N SER A 185 1.89 17.27 -17.15
CA SER A 185 2.49 16.07 -16.54
C SER A 185 1.82 14.75 -16.92
N HIS A 186 0.79 14.76 -17.79
CA HIS A 186 0.00 13.59 -18.16
C HIS A 186 -0.63 12.90 -16.94
N HIS A 187 -1.01 13.68 -15.92
CA HIS A 187 -1.55 13.19 -14.65
C HIS A 187 -0.61 12.23 -13.88
N ASN A 188 0.69 12.22 -14.18
CA ASN A 188 1.67 11.42 -13.47
C ASN A 188 2.31 12.24 -12.34
N LYS A 189 2.21 11.76 -11.10
CA LYS A 189 2.71 12.44 -9.90
C LYS A 189 4.21 12.78 -9.97
N LEU A 190 5.04 11.91 -10.53
CA LEU A 190 6.48 12.15 -10.63
C LEU A 190 6.77 13.24 -11.66
N ASN A 191 6.12 13.18 -12.83
CA ASN A 191 6.24 14.21 -13.87
C ASN A 191 5.74 15.56 -13.38
N PHE A 192 4.68 15.57 -12.57
CA PHE A 192 4.16 16.79 -11.95
C PHE A 192 5.20 17.42 -11.03
N VAL A 193 5.86 16.63 -10.18
CA VAL A 193 6.92 17.14 -9.29
C VAL A 193 8.07 17.73 -10.11
N VAL A 194 8.49 17.07 -11.19
CA VAL A 194 9.55 17.56 -12.08
C VAL A 194 9.15 18.86 -12.78
N MET A 195 7.94 18.92 -13.35
CA MET A 195 7.41 20.12 -14.02
C MET A 195 7.22 21.27 -13.03
N PHE A 196 6.76 20.99 -11.83
CA PHE A 196 6.57 21.99 -10.78
C PHE A 196 7.92 22.55 -10.31
N LEU A 197 8.93 21.69 -10.10
CA LEU A 197 10.30 22.13 -9.83
C LEU A 197 10.85 22.99 -10.97
N ALA A 198 10.62 22.61 -12.22
CA ALA A 198 11.00 23.40 -13.39
C ALA A 198 10.33 24.78 -13.41
N ALA A 199 9.03 24.85 -13.08
CA ALA A 199 8.31 26.12 -12.97
C ALA A 199 8.91 27.02 -11.87
N LEU A 200 9.24 26.47 -10.70
CA LEU A 200 9.89 27.22 -9.62
C LEU A 200 11.30 27.71 -10.01
N ILE A 201 12.07 26.88 -10.73
CA ILE A 201 13.38 27.27 -11.26
C ILE A 201 13.23 28.45 -12.23
N LEU A 202 12.22 28.41 -13.11
CA LEU A 202 11.95 29.48 -14.07
C LEU A 202 11.51 30.80 -13.41
N VAL A 203 10.77 30.72 -12.30
CA VAL A 203 10.46 31.89 -11.47
C VAL A 203 11.73 32.46 -10.84
N ASN A 204 12.58 31.61 -10.26
CA ASN A 204 13.85 32.03 -9.69
C ASN A 204 14.82 32.65 -10.73
N GLN A 205 14.75 32.19 -11.98
CA GLN A 205 15.53 32.74 -13.10
C GLN A 205 14.92 34.01 -13.71
N GLY A 206 13.75 34.47 -13.24
CA GLY A 206 13.09 35.66 -13.77
C GLY A 206 12.44 35.48 -15.15
N PHE A 207 12.18 34.23 -15.59
CA PHE A 207 11.39 33.97 -16.81
C PHE A 207 9.89 34.15 -16.57
N PHE A 208 9.42 33.87 -15.35
CA PHE A 208 8.02 34.00 -14.96
C PHE A 208 7.89 34.72 -13.63
N ASN A 209 6.80 35.46 -13.44
CA ASN A 209 6.35 35.97 -12.16
C ASN A 209 5.18 35.11 -11.67
N TYR A 210 5.14 34.83 -10.37
CA TYR A 210 4.04 34.07 -9.76
C TYR A 210 3.14 35.01 -8.97
N ASP A 211 1.90 35.20 -9.46
CA ASP A 211 0.91 36.06 -8.82
C ASP A 211 -0.49 35.43 -8.90
N GLY A 212 -1.23 35.48 -7.80
CA GLY A 212 -2.61 34.98 -7.73
C GLY A 212 -2.81 33.50 -8.11
N GLY A 213 -1.78 32.66 -7.96
CA GLY A 213 -1.85 31.24 -8.34
C GLY A 213 -1.42 30.94 -9.78
N ILE A 214 -0.95 31.95 -10.52
CA ILE A 214 -0.65 31.87 -11.95
C ILE A 214 0.81 32.26 -12.21
N PHE A 215 1.48 31.50 -13.07
CA PHE A 215 2.80 31.79 -13.61
C PHE A 215 2.64 32.62 -14.89
N ASN A 216 3.05 33.88 -14.84
CA ASN A 216 2.98 34.82 -15.96
C ASN A 216 4.37 35.09 -16.52
N ARG A 217 4.58 34.91 -17.82
CA ARG A 217 5.88 35.17 -18.44
C ARG A 217 6.26 36.63 -18.30
N ILE A 218 7.49 36.89 -17.86
CA ILE A 218 8.03 38.24 -17.78
C ILE A 218 8.49 38.61 -19.19
N SER A 219 7.70 39.44 -19.87
CA SER A 219 8.12 40.01 -21.16
C SER A 219 9.34 40.89 -20.93
N THR A 220 10.43 40.54 -21.61
CA THR A 220 11.58 41.45 -21.82
C THR A 220 11.29 42.33 -23.02
#